data_AF-M1BDF5-F1
#
_entry.id   AF-M1BDF5-F1
#
_cell.length_a   1.000
_cell.length_b   1.000
_cell.length_c   1.000
_cell.angle_alpha   90.00
_cell.angle_beta   90.00
_cell.angle_gamma   90.00
#
_symmetry.space_group_name_H-M   'P 1'
#
loop_
_entity.id
_entity.type
_entity.pdbx_description
1 polymer ?
#
loop_
_entity_poly.entity_id
_entity_poly.type
_entity_poly.pdbx_seq_one_letter_code
_entity_poly.pdbx_strand_id
1 'polypeptide(L)'
;MDEHMNSTNYLLRLMKYKTPQSSENEMGLSSHTDKSNITILYQNQVNGLQILTKDGQWINVDPTPDTFIVLIGDSLHAWTNGRIHAPFHRVMMKGNEARYSIGLFTIPKAGYMIKAPKELVDEEHPLLYKPFSHLEFITFSYTEEGMKCESALKTYCGV
;
A
#
# COMPACT_ATOMS: atom_id res chain seq x y z
N MET A 1 -4.26 15.41 -13.94
CA MET A 1 -2.99 15.30 -13.19
C MET A 1 -2.93 16.37 -12.11
N ASP A 2 -3.16 17.64 -12.44
CA ASP A 2 -3.15 18.75 -11.47
C ASP A 2 -4.18 18.60 -10.34
N GLU A 3 -5.40 18.14 -10.64
CA GLU A 3 -6.42 17.87 -9.62
C GLU A 3 -5.92 16.87 -8.56
N HIS A 4 -5.35 15.75 -9.02
CA HIS A 4 -4.82 14.69 -8.15
C HIS A 4 -3.62 15.18 -7.33
N MET A 5 -2.73 15.98 -7.91
CA MET A 5 -1.60 16.57 -7.18
C MET A 5 -2.07 17.58 -6.13
N ASN A 6 -3.04 18.43 -6.48
CA ASN A 6 -3.61 19.43 -5.57
C ASN A 6 -4.47 18.81 -4.46
N SER A 7 -4.98 17.58 -4.67
CA SER A 7 -5.75 16.82 -3.70
C SER A 7 -4.92 15.83 -2.86
N THR A 8 -3.59 15.94 -2.86
CA THR A 8 -2.70 15.01 -2.15
C THR A 8 -1.95 15.71 -1.00
N ASN A 9 -1.90 15.04 0.16
CA ASN A 9 -1.03 15.33 1.30
C ASN A 9 0.17 14.37 1.28
N TYR A 10 1.26 14.74 1.96
CA TYR A 10 2.47 13.94 2.06
C TYR A 10 2.78 13.61 3.51
N LEU A 11 2.97 12.33 3.83
CA LEU A 11 3.40 11.87 5.15
C LEU A 11 4.76 11.22 5.03
N LEU A 12 5.77 11.79 5.68
CA LEU A 12 7.09 11.16 5.84
C LEU A 12 7.13 10.40 7.17
N ARG A 13 7.49 9.12 7.12
CA ARG A 13 7.59 8.26 8.31
C ARG A 13 8.94 7.57 8.37
N LEU A 14 9.65 7.74 9.49
CA LEU A 14 10.81 6.93 9.85
C LEU A 14 10.34 5.71 10.65
N MET A 15 10.78 4.52 10.25
CA MET A 15 10.38 3.26 10.84
C MET A 15 11.62 2.47 11.29
N LYS A 16 11.57 1.93 12.49
CA LYS A 16 12.57 1.02 13.06
C LYS A 16 11.90 -0.31 13.39
N TYR A 17 12.45 -1.40 12.90
CA TYR A 17 11.97 -2.74 13.19
C TYR A 17 12.91 -3.40 14.20
N LYS A 18 12.34 -4.03 15.23
CA LYS A 18 13.11 -4.75 16.24
C LYS A 18 13.62 -6.06 15.67
N THR A 19 14.82 -6.43 16.08
CA THR A 19 15.39 -7.76 15.81
C THR A 19 14.62 -8.80 16.61
N PRO A 20 14.27 -9.96 16.03
CA PRO A 20 13.68 -11.05 16.79
C PRO A 20 14.65 -11.48 17.90
N GLN A 21 14.17 -11.62 19.14
CA GLN A 21 14.99 -12.09 20.26
C GLN A 21 15.05 -13.64 20.34
N SER A 22 14.17 -14.32 19.60
CA SER A 22 14.09 -15.76 19.46
C SER A 22 13.62 -16.11 18.04
N SER A 23 13.71 -17.39 17.67
CA SER A 23 13.23 -17.92 16.38
C SER A 23 11.69 -17.92 16.21
N GLU A 24 10.94 -17.46 17.21
CA GLU A 24 9.49 -17.70 17.28
C GLU A 24 8.63 -16.63 16.60
N ASN A 25 9.17 -15.44 16.30
CA ASN A 25 8.40 -14.44 15.56
C ASN A 25 9.26 -13.52 14.70
N GLU A 26 9.40 -13.89 13.43
CA GLU A 26 10.07 -13.09 12.40
C GLU A 26 9.17 -11.98 11.83
N MET A 27 7.90 -11.84 12.26
CA MET A 27 6.99 -10.84 11.65
C MET A 27 7.29 -9.43 12.14
N GLY A 28 7.87 -8.60 11.27
CA GLY A 28 8.09 -7.17 11.53
C GLY A 28 6.88 -6.30 11.19
N LEU A 29 6.16 -6.64 10.13
CA LEU A 29 4.91 -6.00 9.72
C LEU A 29 4.06 -6.99 8.93
N SER A 30 2.83 -7.20 9.38
CA SER A 30 1.87 -8.12 8.74
C SER A 30 1.61 -7.76 7.28
N SER A 31 1.20 -8.76 6.50
CA SER A 31 0.80 -8.59 5.10
C SER A 31 -0.32 -7.57 4.96
N HIS A 32 -0.12 -6.57 4.11
CA HIS A 32 -1.10 -5.53 3.83
C HIS A 32 -0.83 -4.87 2.47
N THR A 33 -1.80 -4.10 1.98
CA THR A 33 -1.61 -3.07 0.95
C THR A 33 -1.62 -1.70 1.61
N ASP A 34 -0.87 -0.76 1.03
CA ASP A 34 -0.93 0.63 1.46
C ASP A 34 -2.28 1.25 1.07
N LYS A 35 -2.87 2.05 1.97
CA LYS A 35 -4.14 2.74 1.68
C LYS A 35 -3.96 4.06 0.92
N SER A 36 -2.71 4.53 0.82
CA SER A 36 -2.27 5.72 0.09
C SER A 36 -2.43 5.59 -1.44
N ASN A 37 -2.03 6.62 -2.19
CA ASN A 37 -1.89 6.55 -3.65
C ASN A 37 -0.60 5.83 -4.05
N ILE A 38 0.53 6.36 -3.60
CA ILE A 38 1.90 5.92 -3.88
C ILE A 38 2.72 6.01 -2.60
N THR A 39 3.57 5.01 -2.37
CA THR A 39 4.60 5.01 -1.33
C THR A 39 5.98 4.96 -1.97
N ILE A 40 6.87 5.89 -1.58
CA ILE A 40 8.29 5.87 -1.92
C ILE A 40 9.05 5.46 -0.67
N LEU A 41 9.76 4.33 -0.74
CA LEU A 41 10.44 3.72 0.39
C LEU A 41 11.95 3.68 0.15
N TYR A 42 12.69 4.16 1.14
CA TYR A 42 14.12 3.93 1.29
C TYR A 42 14.37 3.03 2.49
N GLN A 43 15.35 2.13 2.40
CA GLN A 43 15.72 1.21 3.48
C GLN A 43 17.24 1.12 3.62
N ASN A 44 17.71 0.80 4.84
CA ASN A 44 19.11 0.45 5.03
C ASN A 44 19.42 -0.94 4.45
N GLN A 45 20.69 -1.35 4.50
CA GLN A 45 21.17 -2.62 3.92
C GLN A 45 20.76 -3.88 4.69
N VAL A 46 19.64 -3.82 5.42
CA VAL A 46 19.06 -4.93 6.15
C VAL A 46 17.81 -5.38 5.42
N ASN A 47 17.86 -6.63 4.93
CA ASN A 47 16.78 -7.25 4.20
C ASN A 47 15.51 -7.39 5.06
N GLY A 48 14.36 -7.51 4.42
CA GLY A 48 13.12 -7.87 5.13
C GLY A 48 11.82 -7.50 4.44
N LEU A 49 11.83 -6.54 3.51
CA LEU A 49 10.65 -6.27 2.70
C LEU A 49 10.39 -7.46 1.76
N GLN A 50 9.15 -7.97 1.80
CA GLN A 50 8.65 -8.94 0.85
C GLN A 50 7.42 -8.40 0.14
N ILE A 51 7.33 -8.69 -1.17
CA ILE A 51 6.20 -8.31 -2.02
C ILE A 51 5.55 -9.58 -2.55
N LEU A 52 4.22 -9.64 -2.54
CA LEU A 52 3.46 -10.70 -3.16
C LEU A 52 3.29 -10.38 -4.65
N THR A 53 3.80 -11.26 -5.50
CA THR A 53 3.66 -11.16 -6.95
C THR A 53 2.25 -11.54 -7.40
N LYS A 54 1.90 -11.20 -8.65
CA LYS A 54 0.58 -11.52 -9.22
C LYS A 54 0.31 -13.01 -9.35
N ASP A 55 1.36 -13.84 -9.44
CA ASP A 55 1.30 -15.30 -9.43
C ASP A 55 1.28 -15.90 -8.01
N GLY A 56 1.18 -15.05 -6.97
CA GLY A 56 0.99 -15.49 -5.58
C GLY A 56 2.28 -15.90 -4.87
N GLN A 57 3.44 -15.49 -5.36
CA GLN A 57 4.74 -15.79 -4.75
C GLN A 57 5.26 -14.60 -3.94
N TRP A 58 5.79 -14.89 -2.75
CA TRP A 58 6.49 -13.88 -1.96
C TRP A 58 7.94 -13.75 -2.44
N ILE A 59 8.31 -12.56 -2.94
CA ILE A 59 9.69 -12.23 -3.32
C ILE A 59 10.31 -11.28 -2.30
N ASN A 60 11.60 -11.45 -2.05
CA ASN A 60 12.38 -10.47 -1.27
C ASN A 60 12.73 -9.28 -2.15
N VAL A 61 12.76 -8.10 -1.56
CA VAL A 61 13.29 -6.89 -2.20
C VAL A 61 14.66 -6.60 -1.60
N ASP A 62 15.70 -7.03 -2.29
CA ASP A 62 17.07 -6.83 -1.85
C ASP A 62 17.41 -5.33 -1.78
N PRO A 63 17.93 -4.86 -0.63
CA PRO A 63 18.27 -3.45 -0.47
C PRO A 63 19.48 -3.13 -1.38
N THR A 64 19.27 -2.20 -2.30
CA THR A 64 20.32 -1.70 -3.20
C THR A 64 20.64 -0.27 -2.79
N PRO A 65 21.93 0.07 -2.54
CA PRO A 65 22.30 1.45 -2.24
C PRO A 65 21.79 2.40 -3.33
N ASP A 66 21.45 3.63 -2.93
CA ASP A 66 21.03 4.70 -3.84
C ASP A 66 19.74 4.44 -4.65
N THR A 67 18.93 3.46 -4.23
CA THR A 67 17.64 3.16 -4.86
C THR A 67 16.46 3.48 -3.95
N PHE A 68 15.32 3.75 -4.57
CA PHE A 68 14.03 3.83 -3.91
C PHE A 68 13.09 2.76 -4.46
N ILE A 69 12.25 2.24 -3.58
CA ILE A 69 11.15 1.33 -3.94
C ILE A 69 9.89 2.16 -4.06
N VAL A 70 9.15 1.98 -5.16
CA VAL A 70 7.87 2.67 -5.39
C VAL A 70 6.76 1.62 -5.37
N LEU A 71 5.84 1.76 -4.41
CA LEU A 71 4.67 0.90 -4.26
C LEU A 71 3.40 1.69 -4.60
N ILE A 72 2.46 1.00 -5.24
CA ILE A 72 1.13 1.52 -5.52
C ILE A 72 0.21 1.11 -4.38
N GLY A 73 -0.58 2.07 -3.89
CA GLY A 73 -1.58 1.83 -2.86
C GLY A 73 -2.99 1.71 -3.42
N ASP A 74 -3.92 1.30 -2.56
CA ASP A 74 -5.31 1.03 -2.86
C ASP A 74 -6.02 2.24 -3.51
N SER A 75 -5.69 3.47 -3.08
CA SER A 75 -6.34 4.67 -3.61
C SER A 75 -6.01 4.90 -5.09
N LEU A 76 -4.75 4.69 -5.50
CA LEU A 76 -4.38 4.82 -6.91
C LEU A 76 -4.83 3.60 -7.73
N HIS A 77 -4.84 2.40 -7.13
CA HIS A 77 -5.43 1.22 -7.74
C HIS A 77 -6.91 1.47 -8.11
N ALA A 78 -7.70 2.01 -7.18
CA ALA A 78 -9.09 2.36 -7.43
C ALA A 78 -9.25 3.52 -8.42
N TRP A 79 -8.43 4.58 -8.29
CA TRP A 79 -8.45 5.72 -9.23
C TRP A 79 -8.11 5.29 -10.67
N THR A 80 -7.23 4.33 -10.86
CA THR A 80 -6.91 3.78 -12.20
C THR A 80 -7.93 2.75 -12.69
N ASN A 81 -9.05 2.56 -11.99
CA ASN A 81 -10.04 1.52 -12.24
C ASN A 81 -9.39 0.12 -12.34
N GLY A 82 -8.43 -0.18 -11.47
CA GLY A 82 -7.73 -1.47 -11.41
C GLY A 82 -6.60 -1.67 -12.41
N ARG A 83 -6.30 -0.69 -13.29
CA ARG A 83 -5.25 -0.82 -14.34
C ARG A 83 -3.85 -1.00 -13.77
N ILE A 84 -3.56 -0.44 -12.60
CA ILE A 84 -2.27 -0.58 -11.91
C ILE A 84 -2.48 -1.35 -10.61
N HIS A 85 -1.69 -2.39 -10.36
CA HIS A 85 -1.83 -3.28 -9.22
C HIS A 85 -1.21 -2.70 -7.94
N ALA A 86 -1.97 -2.69 -6.84
CA ALA A 86 -1.45 -2.47 -5.49
C ALA A 86 -1.02 -3.81 -4.88
N PRO A 87 0.29 -4.07 -4.69
CA PRO A 87 0.74 -5.36 -4.21
C PRO A 87 0.62 -5.49 -2.69
N PHE A 88 0.22 -6.67 -2.23
CA PHE A 88 0.44 -7.03 -0.83
C PHE A 88 1.93 -7.06 -0.55
N HIS A 89 2.31 -6.52 0.60
CA HIS A 89 3.68 -6.53 1.07
C HIS A 89 3.71 -6.73 2.58
N ARG A 90 4.84 -7.25 3.07
CA ARG A 90 5.08 -7.53 4.50
C ARG A 90 6.53 -7.26 4.84
N VAL A 91 6.84 -7.17 6.12
CA VAL A 91 8.23 -7.12 6.61
C VAL A 91 8.50 -8.35 7.45
N MET A 92 9.47 -9.14 7.00
CA MET A 92 10.04 -10.28 7.73
C MET A 92 11.40 -9.87 8.28
N MET A 93 11.60 -10.03 9.57
CA MET A 93 12.83 -9.71 10.28
C MET A 93 13.64 -10.98 10.50
N LYS A 94 14.90 -10.96 10.06
CA LYS A 94 15.86 -12.05 10.26
C LYS A 94 17.18 -11.52 10.77
N GLY A 95 17.89 -12.34 11.55
CA GLY A 95 19.19 -12.01 12.10
C GLY A 95 19.13 -10.95 13.21
N ASN A 96 20.28 -10.35 13.49
CA ASN A 96 20.53 -9.54 14.70
C ASN A 96 20.73 -8.05 14.40
N GLU A 97 20.49 -7.62 13.16
CA GLU A 97 20.63 -6.22 12.74
C GLU A 97 19.28 -5.51 12.70
N ALA A 98 19.23 -4.27 13.21
CA ALA A 98 18.01 -3.48 13.15
C ALA A 98 17.76 -2.96 11.73
N ARG A 99 16.56 -3.20 11.21
CA ARG A 99 16.10 -2.62 9.94
C ARG A 99 15.52 -1.23 10.18
N TYR A 100 15.92 -0.28 9.35
CA TYR A 100 15.41 1.07 9.30
C TYR A 100 14.87 1.37 7.91
N SER A 101 13.76 2.08 7.84
CA SER A 101 13.24 2.55 6.56
C SER A 101 12.55 3.90 6.69
N ILE A 102 12.59 4.68 5.62
CA ILE A 102 11.90 5.96 5.47
C ILE A 102 10.86 5.77 4.38
N GLY A 103 9.59 6.00 4.70
CA GLY A 103 8.49 5.96 3.75
C GLY A 103 7.90 7.36 3.54
N LEU A 104 7.78 7.80 2.29
CA LEU A 104 6.98 8.94 1.88
C LEU A 104 5.67 8.43 1.29
N PHE A 105 4.56 8.69 1.97
CA PHE A 105 3.23 8.26 1.58
C PHE A 105 2.44 9.43 1.01
N THR A 106 1.82 9.24 -0.15
CA THR A 106 0.94 10.23 -0.78
C THR A 106 -0.52 9.93 -0.44
N ILE A 107 -1.11 10.80 0.37
CA ILE A 107 -2.41 10.56 1.02
C ILE A 107 -3.46 11.48 0.40
N PRO A 108 -4.59 10.98 -0.12
CA PRO A 108 -5.70 11.82 -0.55
C PRO A 108 -6.18 12.75 0.58
N LYS A 109 -6.38 14.04 0.25
CA LYS A 109 -6.90 15.05 1.18
C LYS A 109 -8.32 14.71 1.62
N ALA A 110 -8.64 15.06 2.87
CA ALA A 110 -10.01 14.98 3.36
C ALA A 110 -10.95 15.79 2.46
N GLY A 111 -12.12 15.22 2.14
CA GLY A 111 -13.10 15.82 1.23
C GLY A 111 -12.84 15.55 -0.26
N TYR A 112 -11.67 15.02 -0.64
CA TYR A 112 -11.47 14.52 -2.00
C TYR A 112 -12.11 13.15 -2.18
N MET A 113 -12.93 13.01 -3.23
CA MET A 113 -13.53 11.75 -3.62
C MET A 113 -12.63 11.03 -4.61
N ILE A 114 -12.14 9.85 -4.25
CA ILE A 114 -11.42 8.97 -5.16
C ILE A 114 -12.45 8.39 -6.13
N LYS A 115 -12.23 8.61 -7.42
CA LYS A 115 -13.07 8.09 -8.50
C LYS A 115 -12.22 7.85 -9.74
N ALA A 116 -12.57 6.82 -10.51
CA ALA A 116 -11.94 6.58 -11.78
C ALA A 116 -12.23 7.73 -12.77
N PRO A 117 -11.22 8.22 -13.52
CA PRO A 117 -11.44 9.05 -14.70
C PRO A 117 -12.34 8.33 -15.69
N LYS A 118 -13.21 9.08 -16.37
CA LYS A 118 -14.18 8.52 -17.33
C LYS A 118 -13.48 7.82 -18.49
N GLU A 119 -12.29 8.28 -18.83
CA GLU A 119 -11.43 7.76 -19.89
C GLU A 119 -10.87 6.37 -19.57
N LEU A 120 -10.91 5.95 -18.30
CA LEU A 120 -10.44 4.63 -17.88
C LEU A 120 -11.58 3.60 -17.72
N VAL A 121 -12.82 4.01 -17.97
CA VAL A 121 -14.05 3.21 -17.80
C VAL A 121 -14.79 3.15 -19.13
N ASP A 122 -14.91 1.95 -19.69
CA ASP A 122 -15.55 1.68 -20.97
C ASP A 122 -16.21 0.29 -20.96
N GLU A 123 -16.73 -0.17 -22.11
CA GLU A 123 -17.39 -1.48 -22.23
C GLU A 123 -16.42 -2.66 -22.01
N GLU A 124 -15.14 -2.49 -22.36
CA GLU A 124 -14.10 -3.52 -22.16
C GLU A 124 -13.53 -3.49 -20.73
N HIS A 125 -13.57 -2.31 -20.08
CA HIS A 125 -13.07 -2.05 -18.73
C HIS A 125 -14.19 -1.41 -17.87
N PRO A 126 -15.20 -2.19 -17.44
CA PRO A 126 -16.29 -1.67 -16.65
C PRO A 126 -15.81 -1.12 -15.30
N LEU A 127 -16.63 -0.27 -14.68
CA LEU A 127 -16.31 0.34 -13.39
C LEU A 127 -16.17 -0.75 -12.32
N LEU A 128 -15.02 -0.80 -11.65
CA LEU A 128 -14.73 -1.76 -10.59
C LEU A 128 -14.99 -1.20 -9.19
N TYR A 129 -14.92 0.12 -9.04
CA TYR A 129 -15.01 0.80 -7.74
C TYR A 129 -15.93 2.01 -7.79
N LYS A 130 -16.89 2.08 -6.88
CA LYS A 130 -17.75 3.25 -6.65
C LYS A 130 -16.91 4.40 -6.10
N PRO A 131 -17.23 5.68 -6.41
CA PRO A 131 -16.54 6.82 -5.81
C PRO A 131 -16.59 6.79 -4.29
N PHE A 132 -15.48 7.09 -3.62
CA PHE A 132 -15.40 6.99 -2.16
C PHE A 132 -14.47 8.01 -1.49
N SER A 133 -14.71 8.24 -0.20
CA SER A 133 -13.84 9.06 0.67
C SER A 133 -12.70 8.22 1.22
N HIS A 134 -11.46 8.68 1.05
CA HIS A 134 -10.30 8.00 1.60
C HIS A 134 -10.35 7.84 3.13
N LEU A 135 -10.86 8.85 3.84
CA LEU A 135 -10.95 8.81 5.30
C LEU A 135 -11.92 7.70 5.76
N GLU A 136 -13.09 7.63 5.12
CA GLU A 136 -14.10 6.63 5.44
C GLU A 136 -13.62 5.22 5.10
N PHE A 137 -12.91 5.06 3.98
CA PHE A 137 -12.26 3.80 3.61
C PHE A 137 -11.22 3.35 4.66
N ILE A 138 -10.35 4.26 5.11
CA ILE A 138 -9.40 3.95 6.19
C ILE A 138 -10.15 3.52 7.45
N THR A 139 -11.18 4.26 7.85
CA THR A 139 -12.00 3.92 9.02
C THR A 139 -12.60 2.53 8.90
N PHE A 140 -13.18 2.20 7.73
CA PHE A 140 -13.68 0.86 7.44
C PHE A 140 -12.58 -0.21 7.57
N SER A 141 -11.38 0.04 7.03
CA SER A 141 -10.29 -0.93 7.05
C SER A 141 -9.81 -1.33 8.45
N TYR A 142 -10.08 -0.49 9.46
CA TYR A 142 -9.79 -0.78 10.87
C TYR A 142 -10.95 -1.43 11.64
N THR A 143 -12.10 -1.64 11.02
CA THR A 143 -13.20 -2.42 11.60
C THR A 143 -12.90 -3.91 11.58
N GLU A 144 -13.61 -4.70 12.38
CA GLU A 144 -13.47 -6.16 12.38
C GLU A 144 -13.76 -6.76 10.99
N GLU A 145 -14.75 -6.23 10.27
CA GLU A 145 -15.08 -6.63 8.91
C GLU A 145 -13.93 -6.30 7.95
N GLY A 146 -13.44 -5.06 7.98
CA GLY A 146 -12.34 -4.61 7.14
C GLY A 146 -11.04 -5.39 7.37
N MET A 147 -10.75 -5.80 8.60
CA MET A 147 -9.56 -6.60 8.93
C MET A 147 -9.67 -8.07 8.54
N LYS A 148 -10.89 -8.62 8.45
CA LYS A 148 -11.13 -10.04 8.13
C LYS A 148 -11.36 -10.31 6.65
N CYS A 149 -11.78 -9.30 5.89
CA CYS A 149 -12.02 -9.45 4.46
C CYS A 149 -10.71 -9.63 3.68
N GLU A 150 -10.80 -10.34 2.55
CA GLU A 150 -9.64 -10.56 1.68
C GLU A 150 -9.12 -9.24 1.07
N SER A 151 -10.03 -8.32 0.75
CA SER A 151 -9.70 -7.01 0.21
C SER A 151 -10.65 -5.94 0.76
N ALA A 152 -10.14 -5.15 1.71
CA ALA A 152 -10.90 -4.04 2.30
C ALA A 152 -11.44 -3.08 1.23
N LEU A 153 -10.66 -2.81 0.18
CA LEU A 153 -11.06 -1.92 -0.91
C LEU A 153 -12.27 -2.49 -1.68
N LYS A 154 -12.20 -3.77 -2.10
CA LYS A 154 -13.30 -4.40 -2.84
C LYS A 154 -14.55 -4.51 -1.98
N THR A 155 -14.42 -4.88 -0.70
CA THR A 155 -15.56 -4.96 0.22
C THR A 155 -16.20 -3.59 0.45
N TYR A 156 -15.39 -2.54 0.61
CA TYR A 156 -15.89 -1.21 0.91
C TYR A 156 -16.57 -0.52 -0.27
N CYS A 157 -15.94 -0.54 -1.46
CA CYS A 157 -16.39 0.26 -2.59
C CYS A 157 -16.45 -0.51 -3.92
N GLY A 158 -16.35 -1.85 -3.92
CA GLY A 158 -16.52 -2.65 -5.13
C GLY A 158 -17.89 -2.46 -5.80
N VAL A 159 -17.92 -2.64 -7.12
CA VAL A 159 -19.14 -2.73 -7.94
C VAL A 159 -19.54 -4.18 -8.12
#